data_AF-A0A2U1S4Y4-F1
#
_entry.id   AF-A0A2U1S4Y4-F1
#
_cell.length_a   1.000
_cell.length_b   1.000
_cell.length_c   1.000
_cell.angle_alpha   90.00
_cell.angle_beta   90.00
_cell.angle_gamma   90.00
#
_symmetry.space_group_name_H-M   'P 1'
#
loop_
_entity.id
_entity.type
_entity.pdbx_description
1 polymer ?
#
loop_
_entity_poly.entity_id
_entity_poly.type
_entity_poly.pdbx_seq_one_letter_code
_entity_poly.pdbx_strand_id
1 'polypeptide(L)' 'MELVLDDGVSWTVDLSEAVGQGVFALRRDPLVFAQVAIGSAGELVWGDKIDLCPDALYLNVTGQKPEDIFPALRNLPAHA' A
#
# COMPACT_ATOMS: atom_id res chain seq x y z
N MET A 1 9.53 -5.84 -2.16
CA MET A 1 8.39 -6.61 -2.70
C MET A 1 8.12 -6.06 -4.08
N GLU A 2 7.81 -6.91 -5.06
CA GLU A 2 7.44 -6.44 -6.40
C GLU A 2 5.91 -6.40 -6.52
N LEU A 3 5.40 -5.30 -7.05
CA LEU A 3 3.97 -5.03 -7.25
C LEU A 3 3.75 -4.72 -8.73
N VAL A 4 2.79 -5.39 -9.35
CA VAL A 4 2.33 -5.08 -10.71
C VAL A 4 0.93 -4.53 -10.60
N LEU A 5 0.72 -3.34 -11.13
CA LEU A 5 -0.56 -2.64 -11.13
C LEU A 5 -1.34 -2.96 -12.41
N ASP A 6 -2.63 -2.62 -12.41
CA ASP A 6 -3.54 -2.94 -13.52
C ASP A 6 -3.19 -2.20 -14.82
N ASP A 7 -2.44 -1.10 -14.72
CA ASP A 7 -1.87 -0.36 -15.86
C ASP A 7 -0.60 -1.03 -16.45
N GLY A 8 -0.18 -2.18 -15.90
CA GLY A 8 0.99 -2.95 -16.30
C GLY A 8 2.30 -2.41 -15.72
N VAL A 9 2.27 -1.36 -14.89
CA VAL A 9 3.48 -0.80 -14.30
C VAL A 9 3.92 -1.65 -13.12
N SER A 10 5.18 -2.09 -13.16
CA SER A 10 5.80 -2.91 -12.13
C SER A 10 6.72 -2.07 -11.26
N TRP A 11 6.63 -2.24 -9.94
CA TRP A 11 7.40 -1.47 -8.97
C TRP A 11 7.99 -2.35 -7.89
N THR A 12 9.22 -2.02 -7.48
CA THR A 12 9.80 -2.60 -6.26
C THR A 12 9.55 -1.64 -5.10
N VAL A 13 8.77 -2.10 -4.13
CA VAL A 13 8.46 -1.35 -2.92
C VAL A 13 9.34 -1.86 -1.80
N ASP A 14 10.11 -0.93 -1.22
CA ASP A 14 10.79 -1.17 0.03
C ASP A 14 9.91 -0.71 1.20
N LEU A 15 9.44 -1.67 1.98
CA LEU A 15 8.62 -1.43 3.17
C LEU A 15 9.49 -1.33 4.44
N SER A 16 10.82 -1.25 4.31
CA SER A 16 11.75 -1.23 5.45
C SER A 16 11.55 -0.02 6.37
N GLU A 17 11.16 1.14 5.84
CA GLU A 17 10.92 2.36 6.65
C GLU A 17 9.62 2.32 7.44
N ALA A 18 8.66 1.49 7.02
CA ALA A 18 7.39 1.34 7.72
C ALA A 18 7.48 0.33 8.88
N VAL A 19 8.61 -0.39 9.00
CA VAL A 19 8.82 -1.46 9.99
C VAL A 19 8.61 -0.96 11.41
N GLY A 20 7.71 -1.62 12.13
CA GLY A 20 7.41 -1.32 13.54
C GLY A 20 6.19 -0.42 13.76
N GLN A 21 5.56 0.07 12.70
CA GLN A 21 4.30 0.81 12.75
C GLN A 21 3.17 -0.06 12.15
N GLY A 22 2.17 -0.42 12.95
CA GLY A 22 0.99 -1.16 12.46
C GLY A 22 1.31 -2.46 11.72
N VAL A 23 0.66 -2.65 10.56
CA VAL A 23 0.74 -3.80 9.64
C VAL A 23 2.16 -4.20 9.24
N PHE A 24 3.11 -3.27 9.30
CA PHE A 24 4.50 -3.47 8.92
C PHE A 24 5.36 -4.11 10.03
N ALA A 25 4.80 -4.36 11.22
CA ALA A 25 5.43 -5.20 12.24
C ALA A 25 5.54 -6.68 11.82
N LEU A 26 4.72 -7.12 10.86
CA LEU A 26 4.68 -8.50 10.35
C LEU A 26 6.00 -8.94 9.69
N ARG A 27 6.82 -8.00 9.22
CA ARG A 27 8.10 -8.32 8.56
C ARG A 27 9.13 -8.96 9.49
N ARG A 28 8.88 -8.99 10.82
CA ARG A 28 9.72 -9.74 11.76
C ARG A 28 9.65 -11.25 11.52
N ASP A 29 8.57 -11.73 10.92
CA ASP A 29 8.43 -13.13 10.51
C ASP A 29 8.32 -13.23 8.98
N PRO A 30 9.38 -13.68 8.28
CA PRO A 30 9.38 -13.85 6.83
C PRO A 30 8.28 -14.80 6.32
N LEU A 31 7.89 -15.80 7.11
CA LEU A 31 6.83 -16.74 6.74
C LEU A 31 5.46 -16.07 6.76
N VAL A 32 5.25 -15.16 7.71
CA VAL A 32 4.04 -14.34 7.76
C VAL A 32 4.03 -13.34 6.61
N PHE A 33 5.16 -12.66 6.35
CA PHE A 33 5.26 -11.72 5.24
C PHE A 33 4.97 -12.36 3.87
N ALA A 34 5.39 -13.62 3.67
CA ALA A 34 5.16 -14.36 2.43
C ALA A 34 3.69 -14.78 2.20
N GLN A 35 2.82 -14.68 3.20
CA GLN A 35 1.39 -15.04 3.11
C GLN A 35 0.51 -13.91 2.56
N VAL A 36 1.11 -12.88 1.97
CA VAL A 36 0.35 -11.77 1.36
C VAL A 36 -0.58 -12.28 0.27
N ALA A 37 -1.81 -11.78 0.25
CA ALA A 37 -2.80 -12.02 -0.78
C ALA A 37 -3.47 -10.72 -1.22
N ILE A 38 -4.18 -10.73 -2.35
CA ILE A 38 -5.00 -9.59 -2.77
C ILE A 38 -6.44 -9.85 -2.31
N GLY A 39 -6.98 -8.93 -1.53
CA GLY A 39 -8.36 -8.92 -1.04
C GLY A 39 -9.37 -8.51 -2.12
N SER A 40 -10.65 -8.55 -1.76
CA SER A 40 -11.74 -8.35 -2.72
C SER A 40 -11.83 -6.95 -3.32
N ALA A 41 -11.24 -5.94 -2.66
CA ALA A 41 -11.20 -4.57 -3.14
C ALA A 41 -9.81 -4.16 -3.68
N GLY A 42 -8.90 -5.13 -3.90
CA GLY A 42 -7.55 -4.88 -4.41
C GLY A 42 -6.52 -4.53 -3.34
N GLU A 43 -6.89 -4.58 -2.07
CA GLU A 43 -6.02 -4.38 -0.92
C GLU A 43 -5.08 -5.57 -0.70
N LEU A 44 -3.85 -5.33 -0.23
CA LEU A 44 -2.98 -6.43 0.17
C LEU A 44 -3.36 -6.88 1.58
N VAL A 45 -3.71 -8.15 1.73
CA VAL A 45 -4.12 -8.73 3.01
C VAL A 45 -3.12 -9.76 3.52
N TRP A 46 -2.97 -9.80 4.85
CA TRP A 46 -2.30 -10.89 5.56
C TRP A 46 -3.30 -11.56 6.51
N GLY A 47 -4.05 -12.53 5.97
CA GLY A 47 -5.22 -13.10 6.64
C GLY A 47 -6.27 -12.02 6.95
N ASP A 48 -6.96 -12.14 8.09
CA ASP A 48 -8.11 -11.27 8.42
C ASP A 48 -7.74 -10.00 9.20
N LYS A 49 -6.45 -9.75 9.43
CA LYS A 49 -6.02 -8.78 10.45
C LYS A 49 -5.46 -7.49 9.91
N ILE A 50 -4.99 -7.51 8.67
CA ILE A 50 -4.05 -6.51 8.15
C ILE A 50 -4.33 -6.32 6.67
N ASP A 51 -4.73 -5.10 6.31
CA ASP A 51 -4.96 -4.63 4.95
C ASP A 51 -4.07 -3.42 4.62
N LEU A 52 -3.41 -3.46 3.45
CA LEU A 52 -2.72 -2.31 2.87
C LEU A 52 -3.52 -1.79 1.68
N CYS A 53 -3.91 -0.53 1.76
CA CYS A 53 -4.59 0.17 0.68
C CYS A 53 -3.67 0.29 -0.56
N PRO A 54 -4.15 -0.11 -1.74
CA PRO A 54 -3.35 -0.06 -2.98
C PRO A 54 -3.00 1.39 -3.36
N ASP A 55 -3.90 2.34 -3.10
CA ASP A 55 -3.67 3.76 -3.41
C ASP A 55 -2.52 4.35 -2.58
N ALA A 56 -2.44 3.99 -1.29
CA ALA A 56 -1.37 4.43 -0.41
C ALA A 56 -0.01 3.88 -0.87
N LEU A 57 0.03 2.63 -1.35
CA LEU A 57 1.23 2.02 -1.92
C LEU A 57 1.63 2.73 -3.21
N TYR A 58 0.67 3.01 -4.10
CA TYR A 58 0.92 3.69 -5.36
C TYR A 58 1.48 5.11 -5.16
N LEU A 59 0.90 5.89 -4.24
CA LEU A 59 1.38 7.23 -3.91
C LEU A 59 2.78 7.22 -3.29
N ASN A 60 3.06 6.29 -2.38
CA ASN A 60 4.38 6.16 -1.75
C ASN A 60 5.46 5.89 -2.82
N VAL A 61 5.18 4.96 -3.71
CA VAL A 61 6.15 4.49 -4.72
C VAL A 61 6.34 5.49 -5.86
N THR A 62 5.26 6.14 -6.29
CA THR A 62 5.33 7.14 -7.36
C THR A 62 5.78 8.51 -6.86
N GLY A 63 5.76 8.74 -5.54
CA GLY A 63 6.01 10.05 -4.93
C GLY A 63 4.97 11.12 -5.30
N GLN A 64 3.91 10.73 -6.00
CA GLN A 64 2.83 11.62 -6.39
C GLN A 64 1.97 11.98 -5.19
N LYS A 65 1.35 13.15 -5.25
CA LYS A 65 0.40 13.54 -4.21
C LYS A 65 -0.98 12.97 -4.52
N PRO A 66 -1.82 12.73 -3.48
CA PRO A 66 -3.20 12.28 -3.68
C PRO A 66 -3.97 13.16 -4.68
N GLU A 67 -3.72 14.47 -4.66
CA GLU A 67 -4.32 15.47 -5.54
C GLU A 67 -3.96 15.35 -7.03
N ASP A 68 -2.86 14.67 -7.35
CA ASP A 68 -2.43 14.45 -8.74
C ASP A 68 -3.10 13.23 -9.37
N ILE A 69 -3.47 12.25 -8.53
CA ILE A 69 -4.05 10.97 -8.97
C ILE A 69 -5.56 10.93 -8.79
N PHE A 70 -6.06 11.62 -7.77
CA PHE A 70 -7.49 11.77 -7.49
C PHE A 70 -7.86 13.25 -7.64
N PRO A 71 -8.20 13.73 -8.85
CA PRO A 71 -8.51 15.14 -9.09
C PRO A 71 -9.65 15.67 -8.21
N ALA A 72 -10.55 14.77 -7.76
CA ALA A 72 -11.63 15.09 -6.84
C ALA A 72 -11.14 15.57 -5.46
N LEU A 73 -9.93 15.19 -5.04
CA LEU A 73 -9.34 15.59 -3.76
C LEU A 73 -8.85 17.05 -3.75
N ARG A 74 -8.63 17.70 -4.91
CA ARG A 74 -8.17 19.09 -5.00
C ARG A 74 -9.12 20.11 -4.36
N ASN A 75 -10.39 19.74 -4.18
CA ASN A 75 -11.43 20.62 -3.65
C ASN A 75 -11.95 20.19 -2.28
N LEU A 76 -11.38 19.16 -1.66
CA LEU A 76 -11.80 18.74 -0.33
C LEU A 76 -11.01 19.51 0.73
N PRO A 77 -11.68 20.22 1.65
CA PRO A 77 -10.99 20.85 2.77
C PRO A 77 -10.33 19.74 3.61
N ALA A 78 -9.04 19.88 3.86
CA ALA A 78 -8.34 19.04 4.82
C ALA A 78 -8.93 19.29 6.21
N HIS A 79 -9.78 18.37 6.68
CA HIS A 79 -10.23 18.38 8.06
C HIS A 79 -9.15 17.70 8.92
N ALA A 80 -8.61 18.49 9.86
CA ALA A 80 -7.68 18.06 10.90
C ALA A 80 -8.43 17.49 12.11
#